data_AF-A0A7W4I825-F1
#
_entry.id   AF-A0A7W4I825-F1
#
_cell.length_a   1.000
_cell.length_b   1.000
_cell.length_c   1.000
_cell.angle_alpha   90.00
_cell.angle_beta   90.00
_cell.angle_gamma   90.00
#
_symmetry.space_group_name_H-M   'P 1'
#
loop_
_entity.id
_entity.type
_entity.pdbx_description
1 polymer ?
#
loop_
_entity_poly.entity_id
_entity_poly.type
_entity_poly.pdbx_seq_one_letter_code
_entity_poly.pdbx_strand_id
1 'polypeptide(L)'
;MLTMVLSPSEIMQIQKSSTATLVDGVPSVLFLQRNGARYYFDNSFLEPSDNQIDAAISFYRSGLKWSLSRDECRALLVLNPKARIKLADYGDVDSEVRDLLADAVAQTLLGCSWPRYGDKVDISEFTALLHTQAAAIGFGSPVGEEKHT
;
A
#
# COMPACT_ATOMS: atom_id res chain seq x y z
N MET A 1 -8.23 -1.86 3.08
CA MET A 1 -8.71 -2.19 4.44
C MET A 1 -8.25 -1.05 5.34
N LEU A 2 -9.16 -0.20 5.86
CA LEU A 2 -8.80 0.90 6.78
C LEU A 2 -8.09 0.32 8.00
N THR A 3 -6.84 0.72 8.26
CA THR A 3 -6.22 0.50 9.57
C THR A 3 -6.79 1.53 10.54
N MET A 4 -8.03 1.31 10.97
CA MET A 4 -8.58 1.95 12.15
C MET A 4 -7.76 1.43 13.33
N VAL A 5 -6.86 2.27 13.88
CA VAL A 5 -6.08 1.91 15.06
C VAL A 5 -7.02 1.99 16.26
N LEU A 6 -7.69 0.87 16.56
CA LEU A 6 -8.51 0.71 17.75
C LEU A 6 -7.64 0.86 19.00
N SER A 7 -8.15 1.55 20.02
CA SER A 7 -7.48 1.61 21.31
C SER A 7 -7.40 0.22 21.96
N PRO A 8 -6.41 -0.06 22.82
CA PRO A 8 -6.32 -1.33 23.53
C PRO A 8 -7.63 -1.72 24.23
N SER A 9 -8.34 -0.75 24.82
CA SER A 9 -9.63 -0.94 25.48
C SER A 9 -10.74 -1.39 24.51
N GLU A 10 -10.81 -0.80 23.32
CA GLU A 10 -11.80 -1.18 22.30
C GLU A 10 -11.52 -2.57 21.73
N ILE A 11 -10.25 -2.91 21.48
CA ILE A 11 -9.85 -4.26 21.08
C ILE A 11 -10.23 -5.28 22.16
N MET A 12 -9.99 -4.97 23.43
CA MET A 12 -10.37 -5.85 24.54
C MET A 12 -11.88 -6.09 24.63
N GLN A 13 -12.71 -5.07 24.39
CA GLN A 13 -14.17 -5.22 24.43
C GLN A 13 -14.69 -6.05 23.23
N ILE A 14 -14.15 -5.83 22.04
CA ILE A 14 -14.50 -6.59 20.83
C ILE A 14 -14.11 -8.07 21.01
N GLN A 15 -12.90 -8.35 21.52
CA GLN A 15 -12.42 -9.71 21.75
C GLN A 15 -13.22 -10.45 22.84
N LYS A 16 -13.69 -9.74 23.87
CA LYS A 16 -14.54 -10.34 24.92
C LYS A 16 -15.96 -10.65 24.45
N SER A 17 -16.47 -9.88 23.49
CA SER A 17 -17.87 -9.97 23.02
C SER A 17 -18.04 -10.91 21.82
N SER A 18 -16.95 -11.24 21.13
CA SER A 18 -16.98 -12.08 19.93
C SER A 18 -16.79 -13.55 20.31
N THR A 19 -17.86 -14.34 20.24
CA THR A 19 -17.77 -15.81 20.12
C THR A 19 -17.11 -16.14 18.78
N ALA A 20 -15.78 -15.99 18.73
CA ALA A 20 -15.02 -16.10 17.49
C ALA A 20 -15.00 -17.55 17.02
N THR A 21 -15.35 -17.76 15.75
CA THR A 21 -15.09 -19.01 15.05
C THR A 21 -13.62 -19.40 15.24
N LEU A 22 -13.39 -20.59 15.79
CA LEU A 22 -12.05 -21.12 15.99
C LEU A 22 -11.57 -21.82 14.73
N VAL A 23 -10.32 -21.58 14.35
CA VAL A 23 -9.59 -22.36 13.35
C VAL A 23 -8.41 -22.98 14.08
N ASP A 24 -8.34 -24.31 14.12
CA ASP A 24 -7.33 -25.08 14.89
C ASP A 24 -7.20 -24.66 16.36
N GLY A 25 -8.33 -24.34 17.01
CA GLY A 25 -8.37 -23.92 18.42
C GLY A 25 -7.92 -22.48 18.68
N VAL A 26 -7.63 -21.69 17.64
CA VAL A 26 -7.27 -20.27 17.74
C VAL A 26 -8.39 -19.41 17.17
N PRO A 27 -8.73 -18.24 17.77
CA PRO A 27 -9.65 -17.28 17.15
C PRO A 27 -9.23 -16.97 15.71
N SER A 28 -10.14 -17.11 14.76
CA SER A 28 -9.86 -16.99 13.32
C SER A 28 -9.09 -15.72 12.95
N VAL A 29 -9.39 -14.59 13.60
CA VAL A 29 -8.68 -13.32 13.40
C VAL A 29 -7.20 -13.42 13.77
N LEU A 30 -6.87 -14.02 14.92
CA LEU A 30 -5.48 -14.21 15.35
C LEU A 30 -4.76 -15.21 14.46
N PHE A 31 -5.45 -16.25 14.01
CA PHE A 31 -4.92 -17.21 13.04
C PHE A 31 -4.53 -16.52 11.73
N LEU A 32 -5.43 -15.68 11.17
CA LEU A 32 -5.16 -14.91 9.96
C LEU A 32 -4.02 -13.90 10.14
N GLN A 33 -4.00 -13.17 11.26
CA GLN A 33 -2.92 -12.24 11.58
C GLN A 33 -1.56 -12.95 11.67
N ARG A 34 -1.50 -14.07 12.39
CA ARG A 34 -0.28 -14.86 12.53
C ARG A 34 0.22 -15.37 11.18
N ASN A 35 -0.68 -15.93 10.37
CA ASN A 35 -0.30 -16.48 9.06
C ASN A 35 0.12 -15.37 8.08
N GLY A 36 -0.56 -14.23 8.10
CA GLY A 36 -0.15 -13.06 7.30
C GLY A 36 1.23 -12.55 7.69
N ALA A 37 1.49 -12.38 9.00
CA ALA A 37 2.80 -11.95 9.49
C ALA A 37 3.90 -12.96 9.12
N ARG A 38 3.61 -14.26 9.25
CA ARG A 38 4.53 -15.33 8.85
C ARG A 38 4.87 -15.27 7.36
N TYR A 39 3.86 -15.13 6.49
CA TYR A 39 4.05 -14.99 5.06
C TYR A 39 4.98 -13.83 4.71
N TYR A 40 4.77 -12.63 5.26
CA TYR A 40 5.64 -11.48 4.97
C TYR A 40 7.05 -11.63 5.56
N PHE A 41 7.20 -12.34 6.68
CA PHE A 41 8.51 -12.62 7.26
C PHE A 41 9.31 -13.59 6.37
N ASP A 42 8.69 -14.71 5.99
CA ASP A 42 9.33 -15.76 5.19
C ASP A 42 9.73 -15.25 3.79
N ASN A 43 8.98 -14.28 3.27
CA ASN A 43 9.21 -13.67 1.95
C ASN A 43 9.91 -12.30 2.01
N SER A 44 10.51 -11.93 3.15
CA SER A 44 11.08 -10.59 3.37
C SER A 44 12.17 -10.19 2.37
N PHE A 45 12.86 -11.17 1.76
CA PHE A 45 13.92 -10.97 0.77
C PHE A 45 13.44 -10.97 -0.68
N LEU A 46 12.14 -11.17 -0.94
CA LEU A 46 11.63 -11.17 -2.32
C LEU A 46 11.71 -9.78 -2.95
N GLU A 47 12.33 -9.70 -4.12
CA GLU A 47 12.48 -8.48 -4.90
C GLU A 47 11.74 -8.61 -6.24
N PRO A 48 10.98 -7.58 -6.66
CA PRO A 48 10.37 -7.56 -7.98
C PRO A 48 11.44 -7.49 -9.09
N SER A 49 11.19 -8.25 -10.16
CA SER A 49 11.91 -8.16 -11.42
C SER A 49 11.68 -6.80 -12.10
N ASP A 50 12.54 -6.44 -13.06
CA ASP A 50 12.39 -5.18 -13.82
C ASP A 50 11.03 -5.06 -14.52
N ASN A 51 10.48 -6.17 -15.04
CA ASN A 51 9.15 -6.17 -15.68
C ASN A 51 8.04 -5.85 -14.67
N GLN A 52 8.14 -6.36 -13.45
CA GLN A 52 7.18 -6.06 -12.38
C GLN A 52 7.30 -4.61 -11.90
N ILE A 53 8.53 -4.06 -11.86
CA ILE A 53 8.76 -2.64 -11.59
C ILE A 53 8.12 -1.78 -12.69
N ASP A 54 8.32 -2.12 -13.96
CA ASP A 54 7.72 -1.40 -15.09
C ASP A 54 6.18 -1.45 -15.05
N ALA A 55 5.60 -2.58 -14.65
CA ALA A 55 4.16 -2.71 -14.45
C ALA A 55 3.66 -1.80 -13.32
N ALA A 56 4.38 -1.72 -12.19
CA ALA A 56 4.05 -0.81 -11.11
C ALA A 56 4.13 0.67 -11.54
N ILE A 57 5.18 1.05 -12.28
CA ILE A 57 5.32 2.40 -12.86
C ILE A 57 4.16 2.71 -13.80
N SER A 58 3.78 1.76 -14.65
CA SER A 58 2.63 1.90 -15.54
C SER A 58 1.32 2.13 -14.78
N PHE A 59 1.13 1.41 -13.65
CA PHE A 59 0.00 1.63 -12.76
C PHE A 59 0.01 3.05 -12.15
N TYR A 60 1.14 3.51 -11.59
CA TYR A 60 1.24 4.87 -11.04
C TYR A 60 0.93 5.94 -12.10
N ARG A 61 1.47 5.76 -13.31
CA ARG A 61 1.27 6.70 -14.42
C ARG A 61 -0.17 6.74 -14.90
N SER A 62 -0.78 5.58 -15.13
CA SER A 62 -2.12 5.48 -15.73
C SER A 62 -3.23 5.69 -14.70
N GLY A 63 -3.10 5.06 -13.54
CA GLY A 63 -4.09 5.04 -12.46
C GLY A 63 -4.03 6.25 -11.55
N LEU A 64 -2.82 6.67 -11.13
CA LEU A 64 -2.66 7.78 -10.18
C LEU A 64 -2.21 9.09 -10.83
N LYS A 65 -1.99 9.08 -12.15
CA LYS A 65 -1.47 10.24 -12.92
C LYS A 65 -0.14 10.75 -12.38
N TRP A 66 0.72 9.82 -11.97
CA TRP A 66 2.02 10.12 -11.38
C TRP A 66 3.15 9.35 -12.06
N SER A 67 4.20 10.05 -12.46
CA SER A 67 5.37 9.51 -13.14
C SER A 67 6.50 9.27 -12.15
N LEU A 68 7.02 8.05 -12.14
CA LEU A 68 8.20 7.65 -11.36
C LEU A 68 9.25 7.06 -12.29
N SER A 69 10.51 7.34 -12.03
CA SER A 69 11.62 6.56 -12.55
C SER A 69 11.67 5.17 -11.90
N ARG A 70 12.44 4.25 -12.47
CA ARG A 70 12.67 2.92 -11.88
C ARG A 70 13.28 3.00 -10.49
N ASP A 71 14.26 3.90 -10.29
CA ASP A 71 14.93 4.04 -9.01
C ASP A 71 13.99 4.58 -7.92
N GLU A 72 13.14 5.56 -8.26
CA GLU A 72 12.11 6.07 -7.35
C GLU A 72 11.07 5.00 -7.02
N CYS A 73 10.63 4.22 -8.01
CA CYS A 73 9.71 3.10 -7.79
C CYS A 73 10.33 2.04 -6.87
N ARG A 74 11.61 1.69 -7.07
CA ARG A 74 12.34 0.77 -6.19
C ARG A 74 12.44 1.33 -4.77
N ALA A 75 12.79 2.60 -4.62
CA ALA A 75 12.87 3.25 -3.31
C ALA A 75 11.50 3.23 -2.58
N LEU A 76 10.41 3.52 -3.29
CA LEU A 76 9.05 3.45 -2.75
C LEU A 76 8.71 2.05 -2.24
N LEU A 77 9.06 1.03 -3.00
CA LEU A 77 8.79 -0.37 -2.65
C LEU A 77 9.64 -0.86 -1.48
N VAL A 78 10.89 -0.40 -1.35
CA VAL A 78 11.74 -0.69 -0.18
C VAL A 78 11.10 -0.14 1.10
N LEU A 79 10.56 1.07 1.05
CA LEU A 79 9.85 1.69 2.20
C LEU A 79 8.52 0.99 2.51
N ASN A 80 7.94 0.28 1.54
CA ASN A 80 6.63 -0.36 1.64
C ASN A 80 6.73 -1.87 1.39
N PRO A 81 7.31 -2.65 2.32
CA PRO A 81 7.67 -4.04 2.10
C PRO A 81 6.49 -4.94 1.75
N LYS A 82 5.26 -4.65 2.22
CA LYS A 82 4.08 -5.43 1.83
C LYS A 82 3.78 -5.35 0.34
N ALA A 83 3.89 -4.15 -0.24
CA ALA A 83 3.69 -3.93 -1.67
C ALA A 83 4.80 -4.60 -2.49
N ARG A 84 6.07 -4.45 -2.05
CA ARG A 84 7.24 -5.10 -2.68
C ARG A 84 7.11 -6.61 -2.73
N ILE A 85 6.82 -7.24 -1.59
CA ILE A 85 6.71 -8.69 -1.47
C ILE A 85 5.58 -9.22 -2.34
N LYS A 86 4.39 -8.61 -2.27
CA LYS A 86 3.23 -9.04 -3.05
C LYS A 86 3.43 -8.87 -4.56
N LEU A 87 4.01 -7.75 -4.97
CA LEU A 87 4.36 -7.52 -6.37
C LEU A 87 5.35 -8.58 -6.88
N ALA A 88 6.37 -8.92 -6.08
CA ALA A 88 7.35 -9.93 -6.43
C ALA A 88 6.75 -11.35 -6.52
N ASP A 89 5.89 -11.71 -5.57
CA ASP A 89 5.29 -13.05 -5.46
C ASP A 89 4.23 -13.33 -6.53
N TYR A 90 3.36 -12.36 -6.84
CA TYR A 90 2.21 -12.60 -7.72
C TYR A 90 2.53 -12.53 -9.21
N GLY A 91 3.70 -11.99 -9.60
CA GLY A 91 4.10 -11.89 -11.00
C GLY A 91 3.41 -10.78 -11.81
N ASP A 92 2.26 -10.26 -11.36
CA ASP A 92 1.47 -9.23 -12.04
C ASP A 92 0.81 -8.25 -11.04
N VAL A 93 0.40 -7.09 -11.55
CA VAL A 93 -0.28 -6.01 -10.82
C VAL A 93 -1.78 -6.26 -10.80
N ASP A 94 -2.19 -7.22 -9.97
CA ASP A 94 -3.59 -7.56 -9.71
C ASP A 94 -4.30 -6.54 -8.80
N SER A 95 -5.57 -6.78 -8.42
CA SER A 95 -6.32 -5.84 -7.57
C SER A 95 -5.71 -5.66 -6.18
N GLU A 96 -5.15 -6.70 -5.58
CA GLU A 96 -4.53 -6.61 -4.25
C GLU A 96 -3.22 -5.81 -4.33
N VAL A 97 -2.40 -6.09 -5.34
CA VAL A 97 -1.15 -5.37 -5.58
C VAL A 97 -1.41 -3.90 -5.88
N ARG A 98 -2.43 -3.55 -6.68
CA ARG A 98 -2.81 -2.16 -6.96
C ARG A 98 -3.20 -1.39 -5.70
N ASP A 99 -3.99 -2.00 -4.84
CA ASP A 99 -4.38 -1.40 -3.56
C ASP A 99 -3.15 -1.13 -2.68
N LEU A 100 -2.21 -2.09 -2.63
CA LEU A 100 -0.98 -1.95 -1.86
C LEU A 100 -0.04 -0.89 -2.45
N LEU A 101 0.05 -0.77 -3.77
CA LEU A 101 0.82 0.28 -4.44
C LEU A 101 0.22 1.66 -4.18
N ALA A 102 -1.11 1.80 -4.24
CA ALA A 102 -1.80 3.03 -3.89
C ALA A 102 -1.60 3.41 -2.42
N ASP A 103 -1.67 2.44 -1.50
CA ASP A 103 -1.35 2.66 -0.09
C ASP A 103 0.12 3.04 0.11
N ALA A 104 1.05 2.43 -0.63
CA ALA A 104 2.47 2.73 -0.50
C ALA A 104 2.78 4.20 -0.75
N VAL A 105 2.19 4.79 -1.80
CA VAL A 105 2.38 6.22 -2.09
C VAL A 105 1.71 7.11 -1.05
N ALA A 106 0.48 6.80 -0.64
CA ALA A 106 -0.24 7.59 0.37
C ALA A 106 0.46 7.56 1.74
N GLN A 107 0.99 6.40 2.13
CA GLN A 107 1.72 6.25 3.39
C GLN A 107 3.04 7.02 3.35
N THR A 108 3.76 6.94 2.24
CA THR A 108 5.07 7.59 2.09
C THR A 108 4.95 9.11 2.07
N LEU A 109 3.96 9.65 1.36
CA LEU A 109 3.85 11.09 1.14
C LEU A 109 2.92 11.80 2.14
N LEU A 110 1.91 11.11 2.66
CA LEU A 110 0.86 11.69 3.49
C LEU A 110 0.69 10.98 4.85
N GLY A 111 1.43 9.89 5.10
CA GLY A 111 1.33 9.15 6.36
C GLY A 111 -0.02 8.47 6.60
N CYS A 112 -0.82 8.25 5.56
CA CYS A 112 -2.16 7.67 5.65
C CYS A 112 -2.41 6.60 4.57
N SER A 113 -3.52 5.86 4.68
CA SER A 113 -3.95 4.92 3.63
C SER A 113 -4.56 5.65 2.44
N TRP A 114 -4.51 5.04 1.27
CA TRP A 114 -5.24 5.52 0.11
C TRP A 114 -6.76 5.52 0.39
N PRO A 115 -7.52 6.54 -0.01
CA PRO A 115 -8.95 6.59 0.27
C PRO A 115 -9.69 5.39 -0.32
N ARG A 116 -10.56 4.77 0.46
CA ARG A 116 -11.41 3.66 0.05
C ARG A 116 -12.85 4.13 -0.16
N TYR A 117 -13.62 3.27 -0.83
CA TYR A 117 -15.04 3.51 -1.03
C TYR A 117 -15.75 3.70 0.32
N GLY A 118 -16.36 4.86 0.53
CA GLY A 118 -17.06 5.21 1.77
C GLY A 118 -16.34 6.21 2.68
N ASP A 119 -15.06 6.52 2.42
CA ASP A 119 -14.28 7.45 3.26
C ASP A 119 -14.73 8.92 3.15
N LYS A 120 -15.64 9.23 2.20
CA LYS A 120 -16.13 10.58 1.89
C LYS A 120 -15.00 11.58 1.61
N VAL A 121 -13.90 11.10 1.03
CA VAL A 121 -12.76 11.90 0.58
C VAL A 121 -12.90 12.18 -0.92
N ASP A 122 -12.67 13.43 -1.32
CA ASP A 122 -12.52 13.78 -2.73
C ASP A 122 -11.16 13.28 -3.25
N ILE A 123 -11.20 12.33 -4.18
CA ILE A 123 -10.00 11.69 -4.74
C ILE A 123 -9.14 12.69 -5.51
N SER A 124 -9.75 13.67 -6.17
CA SER A 124 -9.03 14.69 -6.93
C SER A 124 -8.27 15.63 -5.99
N GLU A 125 -8.90 16.08 -4.90
CA GLU A 125 -8.21 16.88 -3.86
C GLU A 125 -7.09 16.09 -3.18
N PHE A 126 -7.35 14.82 -2.85
CA PHE A 126 -6.34 13.94 -2.25
C PHE A 126 -5.11 13.76 -3.16
N THR A 127 -5.36 13.53 -4.46
CA THR A 127 -4.28 13.35 -5.45
C THR A 127 -3.49 14.64 -5.66
N ALA A 128 -4.16 15.80 -5.68
CA ALA A 128 -3.48 17.10 -5.78
C ALA A 128 -2.58 17.37 -4.56
N LEU A 129 -3.05 17.05 -3.35
CA LEU A 129 -2.24 17.15 -2.14
C LEU A 129 -1.02 16.21 -2.19
N LEU A 130 -1.22 14.97 -2.63
CA LEU A 130 -0.16 13.99 -2.80
C LEU A 130 0.92 14.48 -3.78
N HIS A 131 0.52 15.01 -4.94
CA HIS A 131 1.44 15.61 -5.91
C HIS A 131 2.20 16.82 -5.33
N THR A 132 1.53 17.64 -4.51
CA THR A 132 2.18 18.77 -3.84
C THR A 132 3.28 18.32 -2.89
N GLN A 133 3.01 17.28 -2.08
CA GLN A 133 4.01 16.74 -1.16
C GLN A 133 5.16 16.04 -1.90
N ALA A 134 4.84 15.28 -2.95
CA ALA A 134 5.83 14.66 -3.84
C ALA A 134 6.81 15.69 -4.43
N ALA A 135 6.28 16.81 -4.95
CA ALA A 135 7.10 17.89 -5.50
C ALA A 135 7.98 18.55 -4.44
N ALA A 136 7.48 18.75 -3.22
CA ALA A 136 8.22 19.37 -2.13
C ALA A 136 9.48 18.59 -1.72
N ILE A 137 9.48 17.26 -1.92
CA ILE A 137 10.62 16.39 -1.62
C ILE A 137 11.38 15.93 -2.88
N GLY A 138 11.00 16.44 -4.06
CA GLY A 138 11.63 16.08 -5.34
C GLY A 138 11.42 14.62 -5.75
N PHE A 139 10.31 14.00 -5.34
CA PHE A 139 10.02 12.58 -5.58
C PHE A 139 8.92 12.41 -6.64
N GLY A 140 9.26 11.89 -7.82
CA GLY A 140 8.33 11.75 -8.94
C GLY A 140 7.84 13.07 -9.51
N SER A 141 6.89 13.00 -10.46
CA SER A 141 6.21 14.18 -11.02
C SER A 141 4.80 13.87 -11.53
N PRO A 142 3.85 14.82 -11.47
CA PRO A 142 2.55 14.66 -12.11
C PRO A 142 2.70 14.39 -13.61
N VAL A 143 1.84 13.54 -14.17
CA VAL A 143 1.81 13.29 -15.61
C VAL A 143 1.27 14.53 -16.33
N GLY A 144 2.10 15.20 -17.11
CA GLY A 144 1.74 16.41 -17.88
C GLY A 144 2.55 17.66 -17.55
N GLU A 145 3.36 17.63 -16.48
CA GLU A 145 4.38 18.65 -16.24
C GLU A 145 5.70 18.20 -16.84
N GLU A 146 5.97 18.59 -18.09
CA GLU A 146 7.32 18.50 -18.65
C GLU A 146 8.22 19.43 -17.83
N LYS A 147 9.19 18.86 -17.11
CA LYS A 147 10.29 19.65 -16.52
C LYS A 147 11.10 20.23 -17.67
N HIS A 148 10.76 21.44 -18.12
CA HIS A 148 11.68 22.28 -18.88
C HIS A 148 12.82 22.65 -17.94
N THR A 149 13.93 21.93 -18.08
CA THR A 149 15.23 22.29 -17.51
C THR A 149 16.14 22.67 -18.66
#